data_AF-A0A8T6LTF0-F1
#
_entry.id   AF-A0A8T6LTF0-F1
#
_cell.length_a   1.000
_cell.length_b   1.000
_cell.length_c   1.000
_cell.angle_alpha   90.00
_cell.angle_beta   90.00
_cell.angle_gamma   90.00
#
_symmetry.space_group_name_H-M   'P 1'
#
loop_
_entity.id
_entity.type
_entity.pdbx_description
1 polymer ?
#
loop_
_entity_poly.entity_id
_entity_poly.type
_entity_poly.pdbx_seq_one_letter_code
_entity_poly.pdbx_strand_id
1 'polypeptide(L)'
;MVDLAAMVTSTLSSERRSFQSILMLANSIRKVKLVAEVLPAELSLTVLSSQNRVVEALKESGIECSLLEENLTSQGLSVLTHMHDLVLQAIGEGRLSSGERMLVVLAEPIDGVFVIDTSTLNSNRFASLAQDFHIDLEVLTKMMQLARHIGSRGREGHAIGALFAIGPLPALRKHTTALVLNPFKGHAAEKRSILDDANHETLAEFALLDGAILFNRDGIASDAGRYIQVPAGIVPKAGEGGRHLAARAISQLVEGIAVCVSSSGTITMYANGRDRYKVKLN
;
A
#
# COMPACT_ATOMS: atom_id res chain seq x y z
N MET A 1 4.60 11.24 -34.01
CA MET A 1 3.63 10.54 -33.14
C MET A 1 4.29 9.23 -32.76
N VAL A 2 4.49 8.96 -31.47
CA VAL A 2 5.23 7.78 -31.02
C VAL A 2 4.37 6.54 -31.27
N ASP A 3 4.95 5.50 -31.87
CA ASP A 3 4.25 4.23 -32.09
C ASP A 3 4.41 3.33 -30.86
N LEU A 4 3.40 3.34 -30.00
CA LEU A 4 3.40 2.59 -28.74
C LEU A 4 3.46 1.08 -28.97
N ALA A 5 2.78 0.57 -30.00
CA ALA A 5 2.78 -0.85 -30.32
C ALA A 5 4.18 -1.30 -30.78
N ALA A 6 4.85 -0.51 -31.62
CA ALA A 6 6.23 -0.77 -32.02
C ALA A 6 7.21 -0.77 -30.84
N MET A 7 7.05 0.15 -29.87
CA MET A 7 7.88 0.16 -28.65
C MET A 7 7.67 -1.09 -27.80
N VAL A 8 6.43 -1.54 -27.65
CA VAL A 8 6.11 -2.78 -26.92
C VAL A 8 6.78 -3.98 -27.62
N THR A 9 6.59 -4.14 -28.92
CA THR A 9 7.21 -5.24 -29.70
C THR A 9 8.74 -5.24 -29.60
N SER A 10 9.35 -4.06 -29.69
CA SER A 10 10.81 -3.90 -29.56
C SER A 10 11.30 -4.29 -28.16
N THR A 11 10.57 -3.91 -27.11
CA THR A 11 10.96 -4.23 -25.73
C THR A 11 10.77 -5.72 -25.41
N LEU A 12 9.69 -6.33 -25.93
CA LEU A 12 9.44 -7.77 -25.79
C LEU A 12 10.51 -8.61 -26.48
N SER A 13 11.03 -8.15 -27.62
CA SER A 13 12.03 -8.89 -28.42
C SER A 13 13.49 -8.64 -28.02
N SER A 14 13.79 -7.50 -27.39
CA SER A 14 15.17 -7.16 -26.98
C SER A 14 15.59 -7.77 -25.65
N GLU A 15 14.63 -8.20 -24.82
CA GLU A 15 14.89 -8.70 -23.47
C GLU A 15 15.18 -10.21 -23.44
N ARG A 16 16.25 -10.60 -22.74
CA ARG A 16 16.67 -12.01 -22.63
C ARG A 16 15.81 -12.84 -21.68
N ARG A 17 15.06 -12.20 -20.78
CA ARG A 17 14.17 -12.86 -19.80
C ARG A 17 12.73 -12.60 -20.21
N SER A 18 11.90 -13.64 -20.12
CA SER A 18 10.47 -13.56 -20.42
C SER A 18 9.76 -12.65 -19.43
N PHE A 19 8.87 -11.82 -19.95
CA PHE A 19 7.84 -11.15 -19.16
C PHE A 19 6.78 -12.17 -18.74
N GLN A 20 6.10 -11.94 -17.62
CA GLN A 20 5.00 -12.81 -17.18
C GLN A 20 3.65 -12.10 -17.23
N SER A 21 3.66 -10.77 -17.14
CA SER A 21 2.44 -9.95 -17.17
C SER A 21 2.72 -8.53 -17.70
N ILE A 22 1.66 -7.89 -18.17
CA ILE A 22 1.69 -6.54 -18.75
C ILE A 22 0.67 -5.67 -18.04
N LEU A 23 1.12 -4.52 -17.53
CA LEU A 23 0.28 -3.51 -16.93
C LEU A 23 0.21 -2.28 -17.84
N MET A 24 -0.98 -1.88 -18.26
CA MET A 24 -1.16 -0.73 -19.15
C MET A 24 -1.94 0.39 -18.48
N LEU A 25 -1.38 1.60 -18.46
CA LEU A 25 -2.02 2.82 -17.96
C LEU A 25 -2.59 3.60 -19.14
N ALA A 26 -3.91 3.61 -19.29
CA ALA A 26 -4.55 4.15 -20.49
C ALA A 26 -5.96 4.67 -20.26
N ASN A 27 -6.26 5.83 -20.85
CA ASN A 27 -7.62 6.38 -20.99
C ASN A 27 -8.18 6.26 -22.42
N SER A 28 -7.51 5.50 -23.30
CA SER A 28 -7.90 5.35 -24.71
C SER A 28 -8.08 3.90 -25.10
N ILE A 29 -9.32 3.51 -25.42
CA ILE A 29 -9.67 2.17 -25.90
C ILE A 29 -8.86 1.81 -27.15
N ARG A 30 -8.64 2.77 -28.05
CA ARG A 30 -7.88 2.56 -29.29
C ARG A 30 -6.43 2.17 -28.99
N LYS A 31 -5.76 2.88 -28.09
CA LYS A 31 -4.36 2.57 -27.72
C LYS A 31 -4.27 1.19 -27.05
N VAL A 32 -5.23 0.87 -26.17
CA VAL A 32 -5.30 -0.45 -25.51
C VAL A 32 -5.41 -1.58 -26.53
N LYS A 33 -6.32 -1.46 -27.50
CA LYS A 33 -6.48 -2.49 -28.54
C LYS A 33 -5.23 -2.66 -29.41
N LEU A 34 -4.59 -1.56 -29.81
CA LEU A 34 -3.34 -1.61 -30.59
C LEU A 34 -2.21 -2.34 -29.84
N VAL A 35 -2.09 -2.10 -28.53
CA VAL A 35 -1.12 -2.82 -27.70
C VAL A 35 -1.51 -4.28 -27.57
N ALA A 36 -2.78 -4.59 -27.27
CA ALA A 36 -3.27 -5.96 -27.11
C ALA A 36 -3.04 -6.83 -28.36
N GLU A 37 -3.13 -6.27 -29.57
CA GLU A 37 -2.88 -6.97 -30.83
C GLU A 37 -1.43 -7.45 -31.02
N VAL A 38 -0.46 -6.77 -30.39
CA VAL A 38 0.97 -7.12 -30.51
C VAL A 38 1.48 -8.00 -29.37
N LEU A 39 0.62 -8.35 -28.40
CA LEU A 39 1.02 -9.17 -27.26
C LEU A 39 0.99 -10.67 -27.60
N PRO A 40 1.99 -11.44 -27.14
CA PRO A 40 1.93 -12.90 -27.12
C PRO A 40 0.71 -13.41 -26.34
N ALA A 41 0.09 -14.49 -26.82
CA ALA A 41 -1.11 -15.08 -26.20
C ALA A 41 -0.89 -15.60 -24.76
N GLU A 42 0.37 -15.82 -24.37
CA GLU A 42 0.77 -16.30 -23.04
C GLU A 42 0.81 -15.18 -21.99
N LEU A 43 0.84 -13.91 -22.40
CA LEU A 43 0.92 -12.77 -21.47
C LEU A 43 -0.47 -12.25 -21.13
N SER A 44 -0.74 -12.10 -19.84
CA SER A 44 -1.94 -11.39 -19.38
C SER A 44 -1.75 -9.88 -19.48
N LEU A 45 -2.75 -9.20 -20.05
CA LEU A 45 -2.84 -7.75 -20.10
C LEU A 45 -3.87 -7.25 -19.08
N THR A 46 -3.40 -6.48 -18.10
CA THR A 46 -4.25 -5.77 -17.14
C THR A 46 -4.19 -4.27 -17.42
N VAL A 47 -5.35 -3.62 -17.53
CA VAL A 47 -5.46 -2.19 -17.84
C VAL A 47 -5.93 -1.39 -16.61
N LEU A 48 -5.24 -0.29 -16.35
CA LEU A 48 -5.60 0.71 -15.35
C LEU A 48 -6.04 2.00 -16.07
N SER A 49 -7.30 2.38 -15.87
CA SER A 49 -7.90 3.56 -16.51
C SER A 49 -8.49 4.48 -15.45
N SER A 50 -8.37 5.79 -15.63
CA SER A 50 -9.07 6.77 -14.77
C SER A 50 -10.44 7.19 -15.33
N GLN A 51 -10.95 6.49 -16.36
CA GLN A 51 -12.24 6.77 -16.99
C GLN A 51 -13.18 5.56 -16.94
N ASN A 52 -14.33 5.70 -16.26
CA ASN A 52 -15.36 4.65 -16.17
C ASN A 52 -15.79 4.09 -17.53
N ARG A 53 -16.02 4.98 -18.51
CA ARG A 53 -16.43 4.59 -19.87
C ARG A 53 -15.43 3.66 -20.55
N VAL A 54 -14.13 3.86 -20.29
CA VAL A 54 -13.07 3.01 -20.84
C VAL A 54 -13.06 1.67 -20.13
N VAL A 55 -13.25 1.66 -18.81
CA VAL A 55 -13.33 0.42 -18.01
C VAL A 55 -14.49 -0.45 -18.47
N GLU A 56 -15.68 0.11 -18.63
CA GLU A 56 -16.88 -0.61 -19.09
C GLU A 56 -16.68 -1.19 -20.49
N ALA A 57 -16.21 -0.37 -21.44
CA ALA A 57 -15.98 -0.80 -22.82
C ALA A 57 -14.91 -1.90 -22.95
N LEU A 58 -13.87 -1.87 -22.11
CA LEU A 58 -12.82 -2.89 -22.13
C LEU A 58 -13.29 -4.21 -21.52
N LYS A 59 -14.10 -4.16 -20.45
CA LYS A 59 -14.72 -5.34 -19.86
C LYS A 59 -15.66 -6.05 -20.82
N GLU A 60 -16.45 -5.31 -21.61
CA GLU A 60 -17.28 -5.87 -22.67
C GLU A 60 -16.45 -6.59 -23.76
N SER A 61 -15.22 -6.11 -24.00
CA SER A 61 -14.29 -6.73 -24.93
C SER A 61 -13.46 -7.88 -24.34
N GLY A 62 -13.71 -8.28 -23.09
CA GLY A 62 -12.98 -9.35 -22.40
C GLY A 62 -11.56 -8.97 -21.96
N ILE A 63 -11.20 -7.69 -21.97
CA ILE A 63 -9.90 -7.20 -21.49
C ILE A 63 -10.05 -6.82 -20.01
N GLU A 64 -9.16 -7.34 -19.17
CA GLU A 64 -9.15 -7.01 -17.75
C GLU A 64 -8.84 -5.52 -17.55
N CYS A 65 -9.78 -4.79 -16.95
CA CYS A 65 -9.64 -3.36 -16.73
C CYS A 65 -10.23 -2.92 -15.39
N SER A 66 -9.52 -2.04 -14.70
CA SER A 66 -9.94 -1.46 -13.41
C SER A 66 -9.82 0.05 -13.38
N LEU A 67 -10.67 0.67 -12.56
CA LEU A 67 -10.71 2.11 -12.36
C LEU A 67 -9.62 2.55 -11.39
N LEU A 68 -8.87 3.57 -11.77
CA LEU A 68 -7.98 4.33 -10.89
C LEU A 68 -8.74 5.44 -10.18
N GLU A 69 -8.44 5.65 -8.90
CA GLU A 69 -8.99 6.77 -8.14
C GLU A 69 -8.46 8.13 -8.63
N GLU A 70 -7.22 8.16 -9.12
CA GLU A 70 -6.57 9.39 -9.57
C GLU A 70 -6.64 9.54 -11.10
N ASN A 71 -6.81 10.79 -11.56
CA ASN A 71 -6.90 11.09 -12.99
C ASN A 71 -5.51 11.15 -13.65
N LEU A 72 -5.24 10.22 -14.56
CA LEU A 72 -3.96 10.07 -15.26
C LEU A 72 -3.53 11.32 -16.02
N THR A 73 -4.46 11.99 -16.70
CA THR A 73 -4.15 13.20 -17.49
C THR A 73 -3.75 14.36 -16.58
N SER A 74 -4.37 14.45 -15.40
CA SER A 74 -4.03 15.49 -14.41
C SER A 74 -2.69 15.26 -13.70
N GLN A 75 -2.22 14.01 -13.64
CA GLN A 75 -0.92 13.67 -13.04
C GLN A 75 0.26 14.14 -13.91
N GLY A 76 0.11 14.27 -15.23
CA GLY A 76 1.23 14.63 -16.10
C GLY A 76 2.42 13.65 -15.94
N LEU A 77 3.63 14.18 -15.88
CA LEU A 77 4.86 13.38 -15.63
C LEU A 77 4.93 12.76 -14.23
N SER A 78 4.10 13.21 -13.27
CA SER A 78 4.11 12.62 -11.91
C SER A 78 3.62 11.18 -11.88
N VAL A 79 2.96 10.69 -12.95
CA VAL A 79 2.63 9.26 -13.09
C VAL A 79 3.88 8.38 -13.00
N LEU A 80 5.05 8.87 -13.45
CA LEU A 80 6.32 8.15 -13.35
C LEU A 80 6.74 7.95 -11.89
N THR A 81 6.52 8.97 -11.06
CA THR A 81 6.81 8.91 -9.62
C THR A 81 5.89 7.94 -8.88
N HIS A 82 4.64 7.79 -9.35
CA HIS A 82 3.64 6.91 -8.74
C HIS A 82 3.54 5.54 -9.42
N MET A 83 4.28 5.28 -10.51
CA MET A 83 4.23 4.02 -11.28
C MET A 83 4.48 2.81 -10.38
N HIS A 84 5.43 2.95 -9.47
CA HIS A 84 5.75 1.97 -8.45
C HIS A 84 4.53 1.59 -7.60
N ASP A 85 3.70 2.57 -7.23
CA ASP A 85 2.54 2.38 -6.37
C ASP A 85 1.42 1.67 -7.10
N LEU A 86 1.23 2.03 -8.37
CA LEU A 86 0.22 1.41 -9.23
C LEU A 86 0.53 -0.07 -9.45
N VAL A 87 1.81 -0.41 -9.60
CA VAL A 87 2.26 -1.81 -9.71
C VAL A 87 2.08 -2.55 -8.38
N LEU A 88 2.48 -1.94 -7.25
CA LEU A 88 2.28 -2.54 -5.93
C LEU A 88 0.81 -2.72 -5.58
N GLN A 89 -0.05 -1.77 -5.93
CA GLN A 89 -1.49 -1.87 -5.73
C GLN A 89 -2.04 -3.04 -6.54
N ALA A 90 -1.67 -3.15 -7.81
CA ALA A 90 -2.14 -4.23 -8.66
C ALA A 90 -1.63 -5.61 -8.18
N ILE A 91 -0.41 -5.70 -7.62
CA ILE A 91 0.07 -6.92 -6.91
C ILE A 91 -0.77 -7.18 -5.65
N GLY A 92 -0.99 -6.15 -4.83
CA GLY A 92 -1.70 -6.23 -3.56
C GLY A 92 -3.21 -6.50 -3.68
N GLU A 93 -3.78 -6.26 -4.85
CA GLU A 93 -5.17 -6.62 -5.20
C GLU A 93 -5.26 -8.03 -5.81
N GLY A 94 -4.15 -8.78 -5.88
CA GLY A 94 -4.08 -10.11 -6.46
C GLY A 94 -4.20 -10.13 -7.98
N ARG A 95 -4.12 -8.96 -8.64
CA ARG A 95 -4.20 -8.83 -10.11
C ARG A 95 -2.88 -9.21 -10.78
N LEU A 96 -1.78 -9.10 -10.03
CA LEU A 96 -0.42 -9.41 -10.48
C LEU A 96 0.28 -10.33 -9.49
N SER A 97 1.09 -11.24 -10.01
CA SER A 97 1.92 -12.14 -9.20
C SER A 97 3.20 -11.44 -8.74
N SER A 98 3.60 -11.69 -7.49
CA SER A 98 4.84 -11.16 -6.90
C SER A 98 6.06 -11.99 -7.32
N GLY A 99 7.20 -11.33 -7.62
CA GLY A 99 8.45 -12.01 -8.02
C GLY A 99 8.63 -12.13 -9.53
N GLU A 100 7.83 -11.41 -10.30
CA GLU A 100 7.77 -11.44 -11.75
C GLU A 100 8.39 -10.20 -12.41
N ARG A 101 8.88 -10.36 -13.65
CA ARG A 101 9.34 -9.26 -14.50
C ARG A 101 8.17 -8.78 -15.35
N MET A 102 7.84 -7.51 -15.19
CA MET A 102 6.65 -6.87 -15.75
C MET A 102 7.00 -5.85 -16.81
N LEU A 103 6.17 -5.77 -17.85
CA LEU A 103 6.17 -4.66 -18.77
C LEU A 103 5.06 -3.67 -18.37
N VAL A 104 5.43 -2.44 -18.03
CA VAL A 104 4.48 -1.35 -17.82
C VAL A 104 4.42 -0.48 -19.06
N VAL A 105 3.22 -0.33 -19.61
CA VAL A 105 2.95 0.48 -20.80
C VAL A 105 2.18 1.72 -20.40
N LEU A 106 2.80 2.89 -20.56
CA LEU A 106 2.13 4.18 -20.42
C LEU A 106 1.57 4.57 -21.79
N ALA A 107 0.27 4.84 -21.84
CA ALA A 107 -0.42 5.39 -23.00
C ALA A 107 -1.04 6.77 -22.74
N GLU A 108 -1.04 7.20 -21.48
CA GLU A 108 -1.56 8.49 -21.01
C GLU A 108 -0.84 8.87 -19.69
N PRO A 109 -0.42 10.12 -19.48
CA PRO A 109 -0.40 11.24 -20.44
C PRO A 109 0.79 11.18 -21.42
N ILE A 110 1.73 10.25 -21.23
CA ILE A 110 2.89 10.03 -22.10
C ILE A 110 2.86 8.62 -22.67
N ASP A 111 3.35 8.47 -23.90
CA ASP A 111 3.58 7.15 -24.51
C ASP A 111 4.96 6.65 -24.09
N GLY A 112 5.04 5.51 -23.41
CA GLY A 112 6.29 4.98 -22.90
C GLY A 112 6.17 3.52 -22.44
N VAL A 113 7.31 2.84 -22.38
CA VAL A 113 7.40 1.43 -21.96
C VAL A 113 8.48 1.31 -20.90
N PHE A 114 8.17 0.65 -19.79
CA PHE A 114 9.05 0.46 -18.65
C PHE A 114 9.12 -1.02 -18.30
N VAL A 115 10.33 -1.52 -18.02
CA VAL A 115 10.53 -2.87 -17.49
C VAL A 115 10.71 -2.77 -15.99
N ILE A 116 9.89 -3.51 -15.24
CA ILE A 116 9.90 -3.50 -13.80
C ILE A 116 10.15 -4.91 -13.29
N ASP A 117 11.11 -5.04 -12.37
CA ASP A 117 11.32 -6.27 -11.61
C ASP A 117 10.58 -6.15 -10.28
N THR A 118 9.45 -6.84 -10.15
CA THR A 118 8.59 -6.72 -8.97
C THR A 118 9.25 -7.24 -7.68
N SER A 119 10.30 -8.05 -7.80
CA SER A 119 11.12 -8.49 -6.66
C SER A 119 11.82 -7.33 -5.94
N THR A 120 12.04 -6.21 -6.64
CA THR A 120 12.75 -5.03 -6.12
C THR A 120 11.83 -3.91 -5.62
N LEU A 121 10.51 -4.00 -5.85
CA LEU A 121 9.57 -2.91 -5.58
C LEU A 121 9.23 -2.74 -4.09
N ASN A 122 9.00 -3.82 -3.35
CA ASN A 122 8.65 -3.69 -1.92
C ASN A 122 9.74 -2.98 -1.09
N SER A 123 11.00 -3.10 -1.51
CA SER A 123 12.17 -2.57 -0.83
C SER A 123 12.26 -1.04 -0.91
N ASN A 124 11.91 -0.43 -2.05
CA ASN A 124 12.18 1.00 -2.29
C ASN A 124 11.23 1.93 -1.53
N ARG A 125 9.93 1.60 -1.45
CA ARG A 125 8.94 2.46 -0.77
C ARG A 125 9.05 2.41 0.74
N PHE A 126 9.32 1.24 1.31
CA PHE A 126 9.59 1.16 2.74
C PHE A 126 10.94 1.80 3.07
N ALA A 127 11.96 1.68 2.21
CA ALA A 127 13.23 2.37 2.42
C ALA A 127 13.07 3.90 2.38
N SER A 128 12.28 4.45 1.45
CA SER A 128 12.04 5.90 1.40
C SER A 128 11.28 6.40 2.62
N LEU A 129 10.23 5.69 3.05
CA LEU A 129 9.48 6.05 4.26
C LEU A 129 10.32 5.89 5.54
N ALA A 130 11.10 4.82 5.63
CA ALA A 130 12.07 4.60 6.69
C ALA A 130 13.02 5.81 6.80
N GLN A 131 13.58 6.23 5.67
CA GLN A 131 14.47 7.39 5.62
C GLN A 131 13.75 8.71 5.98
N ASP A 132 12.61 9.00 5.38
CA ASP A 132 11.85 10.25 5.58
C ASP A 132 11.46 10.47 7.05
N PHE A 133 11.12 9.38 7.75
CA PHE A 133 10.64 9.43 9.14
C PHE A 133 11.70 8.98 10.17
N HIS A 134 12.93 8.74 9.72
CA HIS A 134 14.06 8.31 10.56
C HIS A 134 13.74 7.03 11.37
N ILE A 135 13.14 6.04 10.70
CA ILE A 135 12.78 4.73 11.24
C ILE A 135 13.61 3.69 10.49
N ASP A 136 14.12 2.67 11.19
CA ASP A 136 14.82 1.59 10.50
C ASP A 136 13.88 0.85 9.53
N LEU A 137 14.37 0.52 8.34
CA LEU A 137 13.63 -0.28 7.36
C LEU A 137 13.18 -1.62 7.95
N GLU A 138 14.00 -2.22 8.81
CA GLU A 138 13.64 -3.47 9.48
C GLU A 138 12.43 -3.29 10.39
N VAL A 139 12.34 -2.17 11.12
CA VAL A 139 11.18 -1.86 11.99
C VAL A 139 9.89 -1.75 11.17
N LEU A 140 9.92 -1.04 10.03
CA LEU A 140 8.74 -0.95 9.16
C LEU A 140 8.37 -2.30 8.55
N THR A 141 9.37 -3.09 8.17
CA THR A 141 9.15 -4.44 7.63
C THR A 141 8.48 -5.34 8.66
N LYS A 142 8.99 -5.34 9.90
CA LYS A 142 8.40 -6.08 11.03
C LYS A 142 7.01 -5.59 11.41
N MET A 143 6.76 -4.28 11.32
CA MET A 143 5.42 -3.71 11.53
C MET A 143 4.41 -4.19 10.50
N MET A 144 4.81 -4.27 9.23
CA MET A 144 3.98 -4.83 8.17
C MET A 144 3.78 -6.34 8.35
N GLN A 145 4.78 -7.08 8.82
CA GLN A 145 4.64 -8.50 9.17
C GLN A 145 3.60 -8.69 10.29
N LEU A 146 3.68 -7.92 11.37
CA LEU A 146 2.70 -7.94 12.46
C LEU A 146 1.28 -7.57 11.96
N ALA A 147 1.16 -6.56 11.10
CA ALA A 147 -0.12 -6.18 10.51
C ALA A 147 -0.74 -7.31 9.66
N ARG A 148 0.09 -8.02 8.87
CA ARG A 148 -0.33 -9.20 8.11
C ARG A 148 -0.71 -10.36 9.02
N HIS A 149 0.04 -10.59 10.10
CA HIS A 149 -0.26 -11.61 11.10
C HIS A 149 -1.67 -11.40 11.69
N ILE A 150 -1.99 -10.18 12.09
CA ILE A 150 -3.31 -9.84 12.64
C ILE A 150 -4.40 -9.95 11.58
N GLY A 151 -4.18 -9.36 10.40
CA GLY A 151 -5.20 -9.32 9.36
C GLY A 151 -5.52 -10.69 8.74
N SER A 152 -4.57 -11.63 8.76
CA SER A 152 -4.75 -12.98 8.17
C SER A 152 -5.37 -13.99 9.14
N ARG A 153 -5.02 -13.95 10.44
CA ARG A 153 -5.55 -14.92 11.40
C ARG A 153 -7.00 -14.64 11.78
N GLY A 154 -7.39 -13.37 11.87
CA GLY A 154 -8.64 -13.02 12.53
C GLY A 154 -8.71 -13.61 13.95
N ARG A 155 -9.92 -13.66 14.53
CA ARG A 155 -10.20 -14.36 15.79
C ARG A 155 -11.55 -15.05 15.71
N GLU A 156 -11.59 -16.33 16.04
CA GLU A 156 -12.83 -17.11 16.06
C GLU A 156 -13.60 -17.03 14.72
N GLY A 157 -12.86 -16.99 13.60
CA GLY A 157 -13.43 -16.85 12.25
C GLY A 157 -13.85 -15.44 11.83
N HIS A 158 -13.57 -14.41 12.65
CA HIS A 158 -13.92 -13.02 12.36
C HIS A 158 -12.68 -12.18 12.08
N ALA A 159 -12.79 -11.31 11.08
CA ALA A 159 -11.73 -10.37 10.75
C ALA A 159 -11.60 -9.28 11.83
N ILE A 160 -10.35 -9.03 12.26
CA ILE A 160 -10.03 -8.07 13.31
C ILE A 160 -9.29 -6.89 12.69
N GLY A 161 -9.60 -5.67 13.17
CA GLY A 161 -8.82 -4.49 12.87
C GLY A 161 -7.81 -4.15 13.97
N ALA A 162 -6.72 -3.51 13.58
CA ALA A 162 -5.68 -3.01 14.46
C ALA A 162 -5.22 -1.62 14.01
N LEU A 163 -4.62 -0.86 14.94
CA LEU A 163 -4.07 0.46 14.65
C LEU A 163 -2.72 0.64 15.35
N PHE A 164 -1.71 0.99 14.57
CA PHE A 164 -0.36 1.27 15.04
C PHE A 164 0.02 2.70 14.69
N ALA A 165 0.80 3.35 15.54
CA ALA A 165 1.47 4.61 15.23
C ALA A 165 2.92 4.56 15.70
N ILE A 166 3.86 4.88 14.80
CA ILE A 166 5.29 4.91 15.06
C ILE A 166 5.84 6.33 14.90
N GLY A 167 6.62 6.80 15.88
CA GLY A 167 7.19 8.14 15.86
C GLY A 167 7.63 8.62 17.25
N PRO A 168 7.83 9.94 17.42
CA PRO A 168 8.18 10.52 18.71
C PRO A 168 7.06 10.33 19.75
N LEU A 169 7.31 9.48 20.76
CA LEU A 169 6.32 9.13 21.78
C LEU A 169 5.67 10.34 22.49
N PRO A 170 6.40 11.42 22.87
CA PRO A 170 5.77 12.59 23.48
C PRO A 170 4.73 13.26 22.57
N ALA A 171 5.01 13.35 21.27
CA ALA A 171 4.09 13.91 20.27
C ALA A 171 2.88 12.99 20.06
N LEU A 172 3.12 11.68 19.89
CA LEU A 172 2.04 10.69 19.79
C LEU A 172 1.11 10.74 21.01
N ARG A 173 1.67 10.86 22.22
CA ARG A 173 0.90 10.95 23.46
C ARG A 173 0.07 12.22 23.57
N LYS A 174 0.56 13.35 23.05
CA LYS A 174 -0.18 14.63 23.03
C LYS A 174 -1.48 14.54 22.23
N HIS A 175 -1.53 13.69 21.21
CA HIS A 175 -2.68 13.52 20.32
C HIS A 175 -3.49 12.25 20.62
N THR A 176 -3.25 11.62 21.77
CA THR A 176 -3.94 10.38 22.16
C THR A 176 -4.38 10.42 23.62
N THR A 177 -5.40 9.63 23.97
CA THR A 177 -5.88 9.44 25.35
C THR A 177 -5.85 7.96 25.72
N ALA A 178 -5.46 7.62 26.94
CA ALA A 178 -5.45 6.22 27.38
C ALA A 178 -6.87 5.82 27.72
N LEU A 179 -7.38 4.77 27.07
CA LEU A 179 -8.68 4.20 27.38
C LEU A 179 -8.58 3.15 28.49
N VAL A 180 -7.44 2.45 28.55
CA VAL A 180 -7.17 1.37 29.50
C VAL A 180 -5.78 1.52 30.13
N LEU A 181 -5.52 0.74 31.17
CA LEU A 181 -4.18 0.63 31.74
C LEU A 181 -3.22 0.09 30.68
N ASN A 182 -2.06 0.72 30.58
CA ASN A 182 -1.05 0.36 29.57
C ASN A 182 -0.36 -0.97 29.94
N PRO A 183 -0.54 -2.05 29.14
CA PRO A 183 0.03 -3.36 29.43
C PRO A 183 1.55 -3.44 29.22
N PHE A 184 2.15 -2.46 28.53
CA PHE A 184 3.60 -2.40 28.33
C PHE A 184 4.36 -1.81 29.52
N LYS A 185 3.66 -1.14 30.44
CA LYS A 185 4.28 -0.44 31.55
C LYS A 185 4.96 -1.42 32.50
N GLY A 186 6.24 -1.19 32.79
CA GLY A 186 7.04 -2.03 33.70
C GLY A 186 7.74 -3.22 33.02
N HIS A 187 7.56 -3.40 31.71
CA HIS A 187 8.27 -4.43 30.94
C HIS A 187 9.53 -3.86 30.28
N ALA A 188 10.57 -4.69 30.20
CA ALA A 188 11.82 -4.35 29.52
C ALA A 188 11.59 -4.08 28.01
N ALA A 189 12.49 -3.35 27.36
CA ALA A 189 12.32 -2.95 25.95
C ALA A 189 12.33 -4.17 25.01
N GLU A 190 13.13 -5.18 25.36
CA GLU A 190 13.33 -6.41 24.59
C GLU A 190 12.04 -7.21 24.47
N LYS A 191 11.20 -7.21 25.51
CA LYS A 191 9.88 -7.88 25.53
C LYS A 191 8.78 -7.11 24.81
N ARG A 192 9.12 -5.95 24.26
CA ARG A 192 8.18 -5.01 23.61
C ARG A 192 8.66 -4.58 22.24
N SER A 193 9.82 -5.07 21.81
CA SER A 193 10.38 -4.76 20.51
C SER A 193 9.64 -5.54 19.43
N ILE A 194 9.26 -4.85 18.36
CA ILE A 194 8.71 -5.49 17.17
C ILE A 194 9.76 -6.23 16.34
N LEU A 195 11.04 -5.98 16.61
CA LEU A 195 12.15 -6.65 15.93
C LEU A 195 12.26 -8.13 16.32
N ASP A 196 11.78 -8.49 17.52
CA ASP A 196 11.73 -9.86 17.98
C ASP A 196 10.37 -10.49 17.63
N ASP A 197 10.38 -11.48 16.74
CA ASP A 197 9.19 -12.19 16.29
C ASP A 197 8.48 -12.94 17.43
N ALA A 198 9.19 -13.30 18.50
CA ALA A 198 8.57 -13.93 19.68
C ALA A 198 7.57 -13.00 20.39
N ASN A 199 7.73 -11.68 20.24
CA ASN A 199 6.82 -10.70 20.81
C ASN A 199 5.55 -10.48 19.98
N HIS A 200 5.52 -10.89 18.70
CA HIS A 200 4.44 -10.55 17.77
C HIS A 200 3.09 -11.10 18.23
N GLU A 201 3.05 -12.27 18.86
CA GLU A 201 1.82 -12.82 19.41
C GLU A 201 1.27 -11.93 20.54
N THR A 202 2.14 -11.48 21.45
CA THR A 202 1.75 -10.57 22.54
C THR A 202 1.31 -9.21 22.00
N LEU A 203 2.04 -8.66 21.03
CA LEU A 203 1.68 -7.40 20.37
C LEU A 203 0.34 -7.52 19.63
N ALA A 204 0.07 -8.65 18.99
CA ALA A 204 -1.20 -8.93 18.33
C ALA A 204 -2.37 -8.98 19.32
N GLU A 205 -2.21 -9.65 20.46
CA GLU A 205 -3.21 -9.68 21.52
C GLU A 205 -3.51 -8.28 22.08
N PHE A 206 -2.48 -7.46 22.30
CA PHE A 206 -2.69 -6.08 22.74
C PHE A 206 -3.26 -5.16 21.66
N ALA A 207 -3.08 -5.48 20.38
CA ALA A 207 -3.66 -4.72 19.28
C ALA A 207 -5.19 -4.87 19.19
N LEU A 208 -5.75 -5.86 19.89
CA LEU A 208 -7.19 -6.06 20.04
C LEU A 208 -7.85 -5.06 20.98
N LEU A 209 -7.07 -4.42 21.87
CA LEU A 209 -7.57 -3.39 22.76
C LEU A 209 -8.13 -2.22 21.94
N ASP A 210 -9.14 -1.54 22.47
CA ASP A 210 -9.69 -0.35 21.81
C ASP A 210 -8.65 0.78 21.78
N GLY A 211 -8.35 1.29 20.59
CA GLY A 211 -7.33 2.28 20.34
C GLY A 211 -6.09 1.75 19.60
N ALA A 212 -5.01 2.52 19.65
CA ALA A 212 -3.76 2.25 18.97
C ALA A 212 -2.68 1.68 19.89
N ILE A 213 -1.76 0.91 19.31
CA ILE A 213 -0.43 0.69 19.89
C ILE A 213 0.50 1.79 19.38
N LEU A 214 1.24 2.42 20.30
CA LEU A 214 2.26 3.42 19.99
C LEU A 214 3.65 2.78 20.05
N PHE A 215 4.46 3.00 19.03
CA PHE A 215 5.85 2.59 18.93
C PHE A 215 6.77 3.81 18.86
N ASN A 216 7.96 3.72 19.45
CA ASN A 216 9.03 4.67 19.13
C ASN A 216 9.69 4.31 17.79
N ARG A 217 10.61 5.17 17.30
CA ARG A 217 11.31 4.96 16.02
C ARG A 217 12.17 3.68 15.99
N ASP A 218 12.59 3.18 17.15
CA ASP A 218 13.35 1.93 17.29
C ASP A 218 12.45 0.67 17.29
N GLY A 219 11.13 0.83 17.08
CA GLY A 219 10.19 -0.29 17.05
C GLY A 219 9.82 -0.86 18.42
N ILE A 220 10.07 -0.12 19.51
CA ILE A 220 9.68 -0.53 20.87
C ILE A 220 8.26 -0.04 21.16
N ALA A 221 7.35 -0.98 21.45
CA ALA A 221 5.99 -0.68 21.85
C ALA A 221 5.98 0.00 23.22
N SER A 222 5.31 1.14 23.30
CA SER A 222 5.29 2.00 24.48
C SER A 222 3.94 2.02 25.17
N ASP A 223 2.85 2.08 24.41
CA ASP A 223 1.49 2.21 24.92
C ASP A 223 0.53 1.37 24.08
N ALA A 224 -0.44 0.68 24.71
CA ALA A 224 -1.57 0.06 24.03
C ALA A 224 -2.88 0.71 24.50
N GLY A 225 -3.94 0.55 23.71
CA GLY A 225 -5.28 1.04 24.08
C GLY A 225 -5.37 2.57 24.12
N ARG A 226 -4.70 3.24 23.17
CA ARG A 226 -4.65 4.70 23.07
C ARG A 226 -5.65 5.20 22.03
N TYR A 227 -6.71 5.87 22.47
CA TYR A 227 -7.63 6.56 21.56
C TYR A 227 -6.92 7.71 20.85
N ILE A 228 -7.01 7.74 19.52
CA ILE A 228 -6.45 8.85 18.73
C ILE A 228 -7.49 9.95 18.61
N GLN A 229 -7.11 11.15 19.04
CA GLN A 229 -7.95 12.33 18.91
C GLN A 229 -7.90 12.84 17.47
N VAL A 230 -9.06 12.93 16.82
CA VAL A 230 -9.20 13.44 15.46
C VAL A 230 -9.68 14.89 15.53
N PRO A 231 -8.85 15.89 15.15
CA PRO A 231 -9.27 17.28 15.07
C PRO A 231 -10.38 17.52 14.04
N ALA A 232 -11.11 18.62 14.21
CA ALA A 232 -12.04 19.10 13.21
C ALA A 232 -11.32 19.35 11.87
N GLY A 233 -11.98 19.01 10.75
CA GLY A 233 -11.46 19.22 9.39
C GLY A 233 -10.73 18.01 8.79
N ILE A 234 -10.42 16.96 9.57
CA ILE A 234 -9.94 15.70 9.03
C ILE A 234 -11.15 14.77 8.83
N VAL A 235 -11.44 14.44 7.57
CA VAL A 235 -12.61 13.65 7.17
C VAL A 235 -12.20 12.27 6.64
N PRO A 236 -13.03 11.23 6.83
CA PRO A 236 -12.80 9.92 6.24
C PRO A 236 -13.02 9.97 4.73
N LYS A 237 -12.26 9.17 3.97
CA LYS A 237 -12.59 8.89 2.56
C LYS A 237 -13.75 7.89 2.50
N ALA A 238 -14.43 7.81 1.36
CA ALA A 238 -15.49 6.82 1.16
C ALA A 238 -14.97 5.39 1.44
N GLY A 239 -15.70 4.62 2.25
CA GLY A 239 -15.32 3.26 2.64
C GLY A 239 -14.31 3.15 3.80
N GLU A 240 -13.79 4.27 4.33
CA GLU A 240 -12.93 4.27 5.51
C GLU A 240 -13.73 4.33 6.82
N GLY A 241 -13.41 3.44 7.75
CA GLY A 241 -13.95 3.46 9.12
C GLY A 241 -13.13 4.34 10.09
N GLY A 242 -13.53 4.33 11.36
CA GLY A 242 -12.90 5.14 12.41
C GLY A 242 -11.39 4.92 12.59
N ARG A 243 -10.88 3.68 12.43
CA ARG A 243 -9.44 3.39 12.52
C ARG A 243 -8.62 4.03 11.39
N HIS A 244 -9.15 4.05 10.17
CA HIS A 244 -8.52 4.73 9.04
C HIS A 244 -8.47 6.25 9.27
N LEU A 245 -9.58 6.81 9.77
CA LEU A 245 -9.66 8.22 10.13
C LEU A 245 -8.62 8.59 11.21
N ALA A 246 -8.52 7.76 12.25
CA ALA A 246 -7.53 7.90 13.31
C ALA A 246 -6.08 7.81 12.78
N ALA A 247 -5.79 6.83 11.93
CA ALA A 247 -4.46 6.65 11.31
C ALA A 247 -4.07 7.86 10.44
N ARG A 248 -5.01 8.36 9.62
CA ARG A 248 -4.82 9.59 8.85
C ARG A 248 -4.52 10.77 9.78
N ALA A 249 -5.33 10.96 10.81
CA ALA A 249 -5.18 12.09 11.70
C ALA A 249 -3.83 12.09 12.43
N ILE A 250 -3.44 10.97 13.05
CA ILE A 250 -2.18 10.93 13.82
C ILE A 250 -0.96 11.10 12.92
N SER A 251 -0.97 10.50 11.72
CA SER A 251 0.14 10.64 10.76
C SER A 251 0.23 12.03 10.12
N GLN A 252 -0.84 12.84 10.21
CA GLN A 252 -0.82 14.25 9.81
C GLN A 252 -0.32 15.16 10.93
N LEU A 253 -0.60 14.81 12.18
CA LEU A 253 -0.29 15.64 13.36
C LEU A 253 1.11 15.39 13.92
N VAL A 254 1.68 14.22 13.64
CA VAL A 254 2.98 13.81 14.15
C VAL A 254 3.87 13.39 12.99
N GLU A 255 5.15 13.74 13.07
CA GLU A 255 6.20 13.24 12.17
C GLU A 255 6.45 11.75 12.42
N GLY A 256 5.58 10.93 11.86
CA GLY A 256 5.55 9.49 12.04
C GLY A 256 4.62 8.79 11.06
N ILE A 257 4.58 7.47 11.18
CA ILE A 257 3.79 6.59 10.31
C ILE A 257 2.66 5.95 11.13
N ALA A 258 1.51 5.74 10.51
CA ALA A 258 0.42 4.99 11.12
C ALA A 258 0.02 3.80 10.23
N VAL A 259 -0.23 2.64 10.82
CA VAL A 259 -0.67 1.44 10.10
C VAL A 259 -2.03 1.03 10.61
N CYS A 260 -3.00 0.91 9.71
CA CYS A 260 -4.36 0.47 9.99
C CYS A 260 -4.59 -0.88 9.32
N VAL A 261 -5.07 -1.84 10.09
CA VAL A 261 -5.63 -3.10 9.57
C VAL A 261 -7.14 -2.99 9.66
N SER A 262 -7.83 -3.13 8.54
CA SER A 262 -9.29 -3.12 8.48
C SER A 262 -9.86 -4.51 8.77
N SER A 263 -11.08 -4.54 9.30
CA SER A 263 -11.86 -5.78 9.39
C SER A 263 -12.31 -6.33 8.02
N SER A 264 -12.01 -5.64 6.92
CA SER A 264 -12.17 -6.17 5.55
C SER A 264 -10.88 -6.81 5.01
N GLY A 265 -9.88 -7.01 5.87
CA GLY A 265 -8.59 -7.62 5.49
C GLY A 265 -7.66 -6.67 4.74
N THR A 266 -7.90 -5.35 4.78
CA THR A 266 -7.03 -4.37 4.12
C THR A 266 -6.05 -3.76 5.11
N ILE A 267 -4.76 -3.78 4.78
CA ILE A 267 -3.73 -3.07 5.53
C ILE A 267 -3.39 -1.78 4.79
N THR A 268 -3.47 -0.65 5.48
CA THR A 268 -3.11 0.66 4.94
C THR A 268 -2.08 1.33 5.84
N MET A 269 -0.99 1.83 5.26
CA MET A 269 -0.01 2.67 5.93
C MET A 269 -0.23 4.13 5.55
N TYR A 270 -0.18 5.02 6.53
CA TYR A 270 -0.40 6.46 6.39
C TYR A 270 0.84 7.23 6.83
N ALA A 271 1.17 8.28 6.09
CA ALA A 271 2.21 9.24 6.43
C ALA A 271 1.84 10.63 5.90
N ASN A 272 1.96 11.66 6.72
CA ASN A 272 1.54 13.03 6.42
C ASN A 272 0.06 13.13 6.02
N GLY A 273 -0.82 12.34 6.66
CA GLY A 273 -2.26 12.33 6.39
C GLY A 273 -2.68 11.65 5.08
N ARG A 274 -1.74 11.07 4.33
CA ARG A 274 -1.99 10.37 3.06
C ARG A 274 -1.72 8.89 3.21
N ASP A 275 -2.51 8.06 2.55
CA ASP A 275 -2.21 6.66 2.37
C ASP A 275 -0.96 6.51 1.49
N ARG A 276 0.06 5.86 2.05
CA ARG A 276 1.37 5.64 1.43
C ARG A 276 1.61 4.17 1.07
N TYR A 277 0.72 3.27 1.46
CA TYR A 277 0.77 1.88 1.04
C TYR A 277 -0.58 1.25 1.39
N LYS A 278 -1.09 0.37 0.53
CA LYS A 278 -2.34 -0.34 0.77
C LYS A 278 -2.24 -1.74 0.15
N VAL A 279 -2.63 -2.75 0.90
CA VAL A 279 -2.68 -4.14 0.44
C VAL A 279 -3.92 -4.82 0.99
N LYS A 280 -4.59 -5.65 0.19
CA LYS A 280 -5.69 -6.48 0.64
C LYS A 280 -5.18 -7.90 0.89
N LEU A 281 -5.54 -8.47 2.02
CA LEU A 281 -5.30 -9.86 2.34
C LEU A 281 -6.43 -10.68 1.71
N ASN A 282 -6.04 -11.64 0.86
CA ASN A 282 -6.96 -12.58 0.22
C ASN A 282 -7.40 -13.66 1.18
#